data_AF-A0A820Z5U6-F1
#
_entry.id   AF-A0A820Z5U6-F1
#
_cell.length_a   1.000
_cell.length_b   1.000
_cell.length_c   1.000
_cell.angle_alpha   90.00
_cell.angle_beta   90.00
_cell.angle_gamma   90.00
#
_symmetry.space_group_name_H-M   'P 1'
#
loop_
_entity.id
_entity.type
_entity.pdbx_description
1 polymer ?
#
loop_
_entity_poly.entity_id
_entity_poly.type
_entity_poly.pdbx_seq_one_letter_code
_entity_poly.pdbx_strand_id
1 'polypeptide(L)'
;MTAFCRYLLGDEATEFLRDSFRFRSDFENSNAYAYMEFLEQDWNLFGTIYYPLQGMSQFAKRMMHTATKNHRTKLYLNEEVLKIEDNNDNNCYPFSIETPRYRVLAQQLVIAMDPSGWKNVIGSIANEIKADKHFQAIKAAKTVVIESYWPRRWWEESFISATTIDRAWTKQNCISFIEITSQQPEEKEQNLTRTVYDDGLCVEL
;
A
#
# COMPACT_ATOMS: atom_id res chain seq x y z
N MET A 1 7.22 -9.19 -8.95
CA MET A 1 7.35 -8.97 -7.50
C MET A 1 7.42 -10.29 -6.72
N THR A 2 6.79 -11.37 -7.20
CA THR A 2 6.96 -12.76 -6.70
C THR A 2 8.40 -13.26 -6.65
N ALA A 3 9.21 -13.01 -7.70
CA ALA A 3 10.62 -13.42 -7.69
C ALA A 3 11.45 -12.68 -6.63
N PHE A 4 11.09 -11.42 -6.33
CA PHE A 4 11.72 -10.63 -5.28
C PHE A 4 11.34 -11.14 -3.89
N CYS A 5 10.05 -11.40 -3.65
CA CYS A 5 9.58 -11.98 -2.39
C CYS A 5 10.19 -13.37 -2.13
N ARG A 6 10.22 -14.25 -3.15
CA ARG A 6 10.84 -15.58 -3.05
C ARG A 6 12.33 -15.51 -2.72
N TYR A 7 13.05 -14.58 -3.37
CA TYR A 7 14.45 -14.35 -3.09
C TYR A 7 14.71 -13.88 -1.65
N LEU A 8 13.84 -13.02 -1.11
CA LEU A 8 14.06 -12.40 0.20
C LEU A 8 13.54 -13.22 1.38
N LEU A 9 12.42 -13.94 1.19
CA LEU A 9 11.67 -14.62 2.26
C LEU A 9 11.67 -16.15 2.13
N GLY A 10 12.09 -16.68 0.98
CA GLY A 10 11.94 -18.09 0.64
C GLY A 10 10.56 -18.41 0.07
N ASP A 11 10.44 -19.60 -0.52
CA ASP A 11 9.23 -20.02 -1.25
C ASP A 11 8.02 -20.14 -0.32
N GLU A 12 8.18 -20.82 0.83
CA GLU A 12 7.09 -21.07 1.79
C GLU A 12 6.52 -19.78 2.38
N ALA A 13 7.37 -18.84 2.81
CA ALA A 13 6.92 -17.56 3.35
C ALA A 13 6.27 -16.67 2.28
N THR A 14 6.72 -16.79 1.01
CA THR A 14 6.09 -16.08 -0.10
C THR A 14 4.71 -16.64 -0.42
N GLU A 15 4.54 -17.96 -0.37
CA GLU A 15 3.23 -18.59 -0.52
C GLU A 15 2.30 -18.23 0.63
N PHE A 16 2.80 -18.24 1.87
CA PHE A 16 2.03 -17.78 3.03
C PHE A 16 1.57 -16.32 2.87
N LEU A 17 2.45 -15.42 2.42
CA LEU A 17 2.08 -14.03 2.16
C LEU A 17 1.10 -13.90 1.00
N ARG A 18 1.30 -14.61 -0.11
CA ARG A 18 0.35 -14.64 -1.22
C ARG A 18 -1.04 -15.09 -0.76
N ASP A 19 -1.09 -16.08 0.12
CA ASP A 19 -2.35 -16.67 0.56
C ASP A 19 -3.03 -15.81 1.64
N SER A 20 -2.25 -15.11 2.48
CA SER A 20 -2.74 -14.23 3.55
C SER A 20 -3.03 -12.79 3.10
N PHE A 21 -2.42 -12.34 2.01
CA PHE A 21 -2.53 -10.97 1.53
C PHE A 21 -3.66 -10.86 0.51
N ARG A 22 -4.56 -9.90 0.77
CA ARG A 22 -5.78 -9.72 -0.03
C ARG A 22 -5.50 -9.31 -1.48
N PHE A 23 -4.42 -8.58 -1.74
CA PHE A 23 -4.07 -8.11 -3.08
C PHE A 23 -3.08 -9.06 -3.73
N ARG A 24 -3.59 -10.16 -4.30
CA ARG A 24 -2.76 -11.18 -4.96
C ARG A 24 -2.11 -10.69 -6.25
N SER A 25 -2.59 -9.58 -6.84
CA SER A 25 -1.94 -8.90 -7.97
C SER A 25 -0.48 -8.56 -7.69
N ASP A 26 -0.13 -8.35 -6.41
CA ASP A 26 1.23 -8.08 -5.95
C ASP A 26 2.17 -9.29 -6.10
N PHE A 27 1.62 -10.47 -6.33
CA PHE A 27 2.33 -11.74 -6.48
C PHE A 27 2.19 -12.34 -7.88
N GLU A 28 1.39 -11.74 -8.75
CA GLU A 28 1.09 -12.26 -10.09
C GLU A 28 1.70 -11.40 -11.20
N ASN A 29 1.82 -11.98 -12.40
CA ASN A 29 2.27 -11.22 -13.57
C ASN A 29 1.15 -10.29 -14.04
N SER A 30 1.50 -9.06 -14.43
CA SER A 30 0.56 -8.05 -14.93
C SER A 30 0.11 -8.37 -16.36
N ASN A 31 -0.64 -9.44 -16.57
CA ASN A 31 -1.26 -9.78 -17.86
C ASN A 31 -2.75 -10.05 -17.72
N ALA A 32 -3.48 -9.98 -18.83
CA ALA A 32 -4.94 -10.11 -18.82
C ALA A 32 -5.43 -11.46 -18.27
N TYR A 33 -4.68 -12.54 -18.49
CA TYR A 33 -5.04 -13.88 -18.00
C TYR A 33 -4.89 -13.98 -16.49
N ALA A 34 -3.77 -13.51 -15.94
CA ALA A 34 -3.55 -13.44 -14.50
C ALA A 34 -4.59 -12.53 -13.82
N TYR A 35 -4.98 -11.42 -14.47
CA TYR A 35 -6.03 -10.56 -13.94
C TYR A 35 -7.41 -11.26 -13.89
N MET A 36 -7.74 -12.08 -14.89
CA MET A 36 -8.98 -12.87 -14.89
C MET A 36 -8.96 -13.96 -13.82
N GLU A 37 -7.81 -14.62 -13.62
CA GLU A 37 -7.59 -15.59 -12.55
C GLU A 37 -7.73 -14.93 -11.17
N PHE A 38 -7.12 -13.75 -10.97
CA PHE A 38 -7.31 -12.93 -9.78
C PHE A 38 -8.79 -12.62 -9.53
N LEU A 39 -9.54 -12.19 -10.56
CA LEU A 39 -10.97 -11.86 -10.40
C LEU A 39 -11.79 -13.09 -10.02
N GLU A 40 -11.52 -14.25 -10.60
CA GLU A 40 -12.18 -15.50 -10.24
C GLU A 40 -11.90 -15.89 -8.78
N GLN A 41 -10.64 -15.72 -8.33
CA GLN A 41 -10.25 -15.98 -6.95
C GLN A 41 -10.81 -14.94 -5.95
N ASP A 42 -10.85 -13.64 -6.30
CA ASP A 42 -11.48 -12.57 -5.50
C ASP A 42 -13.01 -12.76 -5.39
N TRP A 43 -13.65 -13.29 -6.44
CA TRP A 43 -15.06 -13.65 -6.38
C TRP A 43 -15.34 -14.87 -5.48
N ASN A 44 -14.40 -15.82 -5.45
CA ASN A 44 -14.47 -17.03 -4.64
C ASN A 44 -13.95 -16.85 -3.21
N LEU A 45 -13.43 -15.67 -2.87
CA LEU A 45 -13.01 -15.34 -1.51
C LEU A 45 -14.24 -15.19 -0.60
N PHE A 46 -14.52 -16.26 0.15
CA PHE A 46 -15.50 -16.24 1.24
C PHE A 46 -14.88 -15.62 2.49
N GLY A 47 -15.55 -14.65 3.10
CA GLY A 47 -15.14 -14.04 4.37
C GLY A 47 -15.64 -12.60 4.52
N THR A 48 -16.01 -12.21 5.74
CA THR A 48 -16.37 -10.82 6.02
C THR A 48 -15.14 -9.94 5.97
N ILE A 49 -15.21 -8.83 5.23
CA ILE A 49 -14.16 -7.83 5.20
C ILE A 49 -14.20 -7.05 6.51
N TYR A 50 -13.11 -7.05 7.27
CA TYR A 50 -13.01 -6.29 8.51
C TYR A 50 -12.16 -5.05 8.31
N TYR A 51 -12.75 -3.90 8.61
CA TYR A 51 -12.05 -2.63 8.72
C TYR A 51 -11.84 -2.33 10.22
N PRO A 52 -10.69 -1.78 10.62
CA PRO A 52 -10.50 -1.33 12.00
C PRO A 52 -11.55 -0.28 12.35
N LEU A 53 -12.18 -0.41 13.52
CA LEU A 53 -13.06 0.63 14.06
C LEU A 53 -12.27 1.95 14.11
N GLN A 54 -12.87 3.05 13.65
CA GLN A 54 -12.21 4.36 13.45
C GLN A 54 -11.18 4.43 12.30
N GLY A 55 -11.27 3.50 11.35
CA GLY A 55 -10.56 3.53 10.06
C GLY A 55 -9.13 2.97 10.08
N MET A 56 -8.57 2.77 8.87
CA MET A 56 -7.28 2.11 8.66
C MET A 56 -6.09 2.80 9.35
N SER A 57 -6.20 4.10 9.64
CA SER A 57 -5.16 4.83 10.39
C SER A 57 -4.85 4.23 11.76
N GLN A 58 -5.81 3.51 12.36
CA GLN A 58 -5.64 2.85 13.66
C GLN A 58 -4.58 1.76 13.63
N PHE A 59 -4.35 1.12 12.48
CA PHE A 59 -3.35 0.08 12.34
C PHE A 59 -1.95 0.64 12.63
N ALA A 60 -1.55 1.69 11.91
CA ALA A 60 -0.27 2.36 12.12
C ALA A 60 -0.15 2.93 13.55
N LYS A 61 -1.21 3.58 14.07
CA LYS A 61 -1.22 4.12 15.44
C LYS A 61 -0.99 3.06 16.50
N ARG A 62 -1.66 1.91 16.39
CA ARG A 62 -1.53 0.81 17.36
C ARG A 62 -0.18 0.11 17.24
N MET A 63 0.36 -0.06 16.04
CA MET A 63 1.72 -0.57 15.85
C MET A 63 2.76 0.34 16.53
N MET A 64 2.67 1.66 16.31
CA MET A 64 3.56 2.64 16.95
C MET A 64 3.43 2.61 18.48
N HIS A 65 2.21 2.50 19.00
CA HIS A 65 1.98 2.37 20.44
C HIS A 65 2.63 1.11 21.02
N THR A 66 2.42 -0.04 20.37
CA THR A 66 3.00 -1.32 20.80
C THR A 66 4.52 -1.29 20.75
N ALA A 67 5.12 -0.77 19.67
CA ALA A 67 6.57 -0.66 19.52
C ALA A 67 7.21 0.19 20.63
N THR A 68 6.64 1.36 20.92
CA THR A 68 7.17 2.27 21.93
C THR A 68 6.97 1.74 23.35
N LYS A 69 5.78 1.20 23.66
CA LYS A 69 5.42 0.73 25.01
C LYS A 69 6.04 -0.61 25.37
N ASN A 70 5.99 -1.59 24.46
CA ASN A 70 6.37 -2.97 24.76
C ASN A 70 7.82 -3.29 24.37
N HIS A 71 8.37 -2.60 23.38
CA HIS A 71 9.68 -2.91 22.80
C HIS A 71 10.71 -1.78 22.98
N ARG A 72 10.39 -0.76 23.80
CA ARG A 72 11.27 0.39 24.09
C ARG A 72 11.82 1.06 22.84
N THR A 73 11.07 1.00 21.74
CA THR A 73 11.47 1.62 20.47
C THR A 73 11.39 3.13 20.62
N LYS A 74 12.41 3.85 20.15
CA LYS A 74 12.38 5.32 20.06
C LYS A 74 11.84 5.68 18.68
N LEU A 75 10.76 6.44 18.66
CA LEU A 75 10.11 6.90 17.44
C LEU A 75 10.42 8.39 17.24
N TYR A 76 10.94 8.74 16.08
CA TYR A 76 11.24 10.12 15.70
C TYR A 76 10.35 10.49 14.51
N LEU A 77 9.28 11.23 14.79
CA LEU A 77 8.35 11.72 13.77
C LEU A 77 8.81 13.10 13.27
N ASN A 78 8.42 13.44 12.03
CA ASN A 78 8.80 14.70 11.36
C ASN A 78 10.32 14.89 11.27
N GLU A 79 11.06 13.79 11.12
CA GLU A 79 12.48 13.77 10.81
C GLU A 79 12.66 13.24 9.40
N GLU A 80 12.74 14.13 8.42
CA GLU A 80 13.11 13.73 7.06
C GLU A 80 14.54 13.21 7.06
N VAL A 81 14.78 12.07 6.41
CA VAL A 81 16.13 11.56 6.21
C VAL A 81 16.77 12.37 5.10
N LEU A 82 17.89 13.04 5.40
CA LEU A 82 18.61 13.87 4.43
C LEU A 82 19.76 13.10 3.79
N LYS A 83 20.39 12.21 4.55
CA LYS A 83 21.61 11.53 4.13
C LYS A 83 21.72 10.13 4.72
N ILE A 84 22.12 9.18 3.89
CA ILE A 84 22.38 7.79 4.26
C ILE A 84 23.75 7.39 3.69
N GLU A 85 24.68 7.10 4.58
CA GLU A 85 26.05 6.72 4.23
C GLU A 85 26.43 5.38 4.81
N ASP A 86 27.21 4.66 4.01
CA ASP A 86 28.08 3.60 4.47
C ASP A 86 29.35 4.21 5.08
N ASN A 87 29.61 3.86 6.33
CA ASN A 87 30.70 4.30 7.17
C ASN A 87 31.71 3.14 7.33
N ASN A 88 32.35 2.81 6.21
CA ASN A 88 33.30 1.70 6.08
C ASN A 88 34.48 1.74 7.07
N ASP A 89 34.74 2.90 7.70
CA ASP A 89 35.79 3.05 8.70
C ASP A 89 35.38 2.55 10.11
N ASN A 90 34.09 2.29 10.35
CA ASN A 90 33.57 1.91 11.67
C ASN A 90 32.81 0.58 11.65
N ASN A 91 33.55 -0.52 11.81
CA ASN A 91 33.01 -1.90 11.81
C ASN A 91 31.86 -2.13 12.81
N CYS A 92 31.77 -1.34 13.89
CA CYS A 92 30.70 -1.49 14.88
C CYS A 92 29.39 -0.80 14.47
N TYR A 93 29.45 0.23 13.62
CA TYR A 93 28.27 0.98 13.14
C TYR A 93 28.51 1.41 11.69
N PRO A 94 28.38 0.47 10.73
CA PRO A 94 28.65 0.72 9.33
C PRO A 94 27.65 1.68 8.70
N PHE A 95 26.52 1.99 9.32
CA PHE A 95 25.52 2.89 8.73
C PHE A 95 25.41 4.20 9.50
N SER A 96 25.44 5.33 8.77
CA SER A 96 25.19 6.67 9.31
C SER A 96 23.99 7.29 8.60
N ILE A 97 23.01 7.74 9.39
CA ILE A 97 21.80 8.41 8.93
C ILE A 97 21.77 9.80 9.52
N GLU A 98 21.58 10.82 8.67
CA GLU A 98 21.42 12.20 9.11
C GLU A 98 20.01 12.70 8.81
N THR A 99 19.45 13.37 9.81
CA THR A 99 18.19 14.10 9.75
C THR A 99 18.47 15.57 10.14
N PRO A 100 17.50 16.49 10.05
CA PRO A 100 17.71 17.88 10.44
C PRO A 100 18.22 18.05 11.89
N ARG A 101 17.84 17.15 12.80
CA ARG A 101 18.14 17.27 14.24
C ARG A 101 19.01 16.17 14.80
N TYR A 102 19.14 15.05 14.09
CA TYR A 102 19.81 13.87 14.61
C TYR A 102 20.83 13.30 13.63
N ARG A 103 21.88 12.72 14.21
CA ARG A 103 22.76 11.78 13.52
C ARG A 103 22.66 10.45 14.23
N VAL A 104 22.25 9.42 13.50
CA VAL A 104 22.04 8.07 14.02
C VAL A 104 23.07 7.14 13.38
N LEU A 105 23.79 6.42 14.23
CA LEU A 105 24.71 5.36 13.82
C LEU A 105 24.05 4.02 14.08
N ALA A 106 24.09 3.12 13.09
CA ALA A 106 23.37 1.85 13.13
C ALA A 106 24.23 0.67 12.67
N GLN A 107 24.01 -0.48 13.30
CA GLN A 107 24.59 -1.77 12.90
C GLN A 107 23.86 -2.39 11.72
N GLN A 108 22.55 -2.20 11.69
CA GLN A 108 21.66 -2.68 10.65
C GLN A 108 20.71 -1.54 10.27
N LEU A 109 20.47 -1.41 8.97
CA LEU A 109 19.60 -0.40 8.42
C LEU A 109 18.50 -1.08 7.60
N VAL A 110 17.24 -0.80 7.97
CA VAL A 110 16.07 -1.20 7.19
C VAL A 110 15.43 0.06 6.64
N ILE A 111 15.26 0.12 5.32
CA ILE A 111 14.73 1.29 4.64
C ILE A 111 13.37 0.94 4.04
N ALA A 112 12.31 1.47 4.65
CA ALA A 112 10.93 1.28 4.23
C ALA A 112 10.36 2.56 3.61
N MET A 113 11.14 3.22 2.74
CA MET A 113 10.73 4.43 2.01
C MET A 113 10.39 4.05 0.57
N ASP A 114 9.30 4.60 0.05
CA ASP A 114 8.96 4.46 -1.37
C ASP A 114 9.94 5.28 -2.26
N PRO A 115 10.01 5.02 -3.57
CA PRO A 115 10.97 5.70 -4.46
C PRO A 115 10.91 7.23 -4.45
N SER A 116 9.73 7.82 -4.22
CA SER A 116 9.59 9.28 -4.19
C SER A 116 10.33 9.91 -3.00
N GLY A 117 10.42 9.19 -1.88
CA GLY A 117 11.14 9.61 -0.68
C GLY A 117 12.65 9.72 -0.86
N TRP A 118 13.23 9.13 -1.92
CA TRP A 118 14.67 9.14 -2.17
C TRP A 118 15.17 10.38 -2.92
N LYS A 119 14.26 11.20 -3.47
CA LYS A 119 14.60 12.30 -4.38
C LYS A 119 15.67 13.24 -3.82
N ASN A 120 15.55 13.59 -2.54
CA ASN A 120 16.43 14.55 -1.86
C ASN A 120 17.48 13.89 -0.96
N VAL A 121 17.46 12.56 -0.83
CA VAL A 121 18.39 11.83 0.04
C VAL A 121 19.74 11.69 -0.65
N ILE A 122 20.81 12.08 0.04
CA ILE A 122 22.18 11.99 -0.46
C ILE A 122 23.01 10.95 0.32
N GLY A 123 24.26 10.73 -0.10
CA GLY A 123 25.18 9.76 0.53
C GLY A 123 25.42 8.53 -0.33
N SER A 124 26.43 7.73 0.04
CA SER A 124 26.90 6.59 -0.76
C SER A 124 25.79 5.58 -1.05
N ILE A 125 25.06 5.16 -0.01
CA ILE A 125 23.95 4.19 -0.12
C ILE A 125 22.80 4.77 -0.96
N ALA A 126 22.44 6.03 -0.73
CA ALA A 126 21.39 6.67 -1.50
C ALA A 126 21.75 6.77 -2.98
N ASN A 127 23.01 7.08 -3.30
CA ASN A 127 23.48 7.17 -4.69
C ASN A 127 23.48 5.80 -5.37
N GLU A 128 23.89 4.75 -4.67
CA GLU A 128 23.84 3.38 -5.19
C GLU A 128 22.41 2.93 -5.50
N ILE A 129 21.48 3.09 -4.56
CA ILE A 129 20.06 2.73 -4.76
C ILE A 129 19.44 3.51 -5.92
N LYS A 130 19.68 4.84 -5.99
CA LYS A 130 19.17 5.66 -7.09
C LYS A 130 19.78 5.31 -8.45
N ALA A 131 21.00 4.76 -8.48
CA ALA A 131 21.66 4.32 -9.71
C ALA A 131 21.19 2.93 -10.18
N ASP A 132 20.55 2.14 -9.29
CA ASP A 132 20.07 0.81 -9.64
C ASP A 132 18.91 0.85 -10.65
N LYS A 133 19.02 0.04 -11.71
CA LYS A 133 18.05 -0.01 -12.82
C LYS A 133 16.68 -0.57 -12.39
N HIS A 134 16.64 -1.47 -11.42
CA HIS A 134 15.40 -2.03 -10.91
C HIS A 134 14.67 -1.00 -10.06
N PHE A 135 15.40 -0.24 -9.26
CA PHE A 135 14.85 0.89 -8.51
C PHE A 135 14.28 1.97 -9.44
N GLN A 136 15.01 2.33 -10.50
CA GLN A 136 14.54 3.29 -11.51
C GLN A 136 13.33 2.81 -12.33
N ALA A 137 13.11 1.49 -12.40
CA ALA A 137 11.96 0.93 -13.09
C ALA A 137 10.65 1.05 -12.28
N ILE A 138 10.71 1.39 -10.98
CA ILE A 138 9.53 1.56 -10.15
C ILE A 138 8.83 2.86 -10.52
N LYS A 139 7.60 2.76 -11.03
CA LYS A 139 6.76 3.91 -11.40
C LYS A 139 5.59 4.01 -10.44
N ALA A 140 5.33 5.23 -9.97
CA ALA A 140 4.11 5.51 -9.22
C ALA A 140 2.90 5.47 -10.16
N ALA A 141 1.85 4.76 -9.74
CA ALA A 141 0.53 4.90 -10.34
C ALA A 141 -0.17 6.09 -9.67
N LYS A 142 -0.67 7.02 -10.49
CA LYS A 142 -1.44 8.14 -9.97
C LYS A 142 -2.88 7.69 -9.77
N THR A 143 -3.39 7.90 -8.57
CA THR A 143 -4.76 7.55 -8.24
C THR A 143 -5.49 8.77 -7.70
N VAL A 144 -6.76 8.88 -8.06
CA VAL A 144 -7.66 9.87 -7.47
C VAL A 144 -8.77 9.12 -6.76
N VAL A 145 -8.95 9.43 -5.48
CA VAL A 145 -10.02 8.88 -4.66
C VAL A 145 -11.06 9.97 -4.45
N ILE A 146 -12.30 9.69 -4.85
CA ILE A 146 -13.44 10.59 -4.70
C ILE A 146 -14.42 9.95 -3.72
N GLU A 147 -14.73 10.68 -2.66
CA GLU A 147 -15.75 10.28 -1.69
C GLU A 147 -17.04 11.06 -1.98
N SER A 148 -18.13 10.33 -2.23
CA SER A 148 -19.42 10.90 -2.61
C SER A 148 -20.48 10.54 -1.57
N TYR A 149 -21.07 11.58 -0.98
CA TYR A 149 -22.19 11.46 -0.06
C TYR A 149 -23.51 11.56 -0.81
N TRP A 150 -24.46 10.70 -0.45
CA TRP A 150 -25.75 10.62 -1.11
C TRP A 150 -26.89 10.94 -0.15
N PRO A 151 -27.93 11.66 -0.61
CA PRO A 151 -29.13 11.89 0.21
C PRO A 151 -29.93 10.61 0.45
N ARG A 152 -29.73 9.56 -0.36
CA ARG A 152 -30.40 8.26 -0.27
C ARG A 152 -29.48 7.12 -0.73
N ARG A 153 -29.67 5.92 -0.18
CA ARG A 153 -28.92 4.69 -0.50
C ARG A 153 -29.46 4.01 -1.76
N TRP A 154 -29.25 4.65 -2.92
CA TRP A 154 -29.77 4.14 -4.20
C TRP A 154 -29.32 2.72 -4.54
N TRP A 155 -28.18 2.26 -4.00
CA TRP A 155 -27.65 0.91 -4.18
C TRP A 155 -28.42 -0.18 -3.43
N GLU A 156 -29.21 0.18 -2.41
CA GLU A 156 -30.13 -0.75 -1.75
C GLU A 156 -31.42 -0.94 -2.57
N GLU A 157 -31.69 -0.03 -3.51
CA GLU A 157 -32.88 -0.04 -4.36
C GLU A 157 -32.64 -0.79 -5.69
N SER A 158 -31.38 -1.08 -6.03
CA SER A 158 -31.01 -1.81 -7.24
C SER A 158 -31.12 -3.31 -7.04
N PHE A 159 -32.21 -3.91 -7.51
CA PHE A 159 -32.42 -5.36 -7.50
C PHE A 159 -31.90 -6.02 -8.79
N ILE A 160 -30.59 -6.01 -9.01
CA ILE A 160 -29.99 -6.95 -9.97
C ILE A 160 -29.68 -8.23 -9.18
N SER A 161 -30.43 -9.31 -9.45
CA SER A 161 -30.18 -10.65 -8.92
C SER A 161 -30.32 -10.85 -7.39
N ALA A 162 -31.23 -10.11 -6.74
CA ALA A 162 -31.57 -10.27 -5.31
C ALA A 162 -30.41 -10.04 -4.31
N THR A 163 -29.32 -9.42 -4.77
CA THR A 163 -28.16 -9.05 -3.96
C THR A 163 -27.93 -7.54 -3.99
N THR A 164 -27.55 -6.97 -2.86
CA THR A 164 -27.15 -5.56 -2.77
C THR A 164 -25.92 -5.33 -3.65
N ILE A 165 -25.88 -4.21 -4.37
CA ILE A 165 -24.69 -3.86 -5.14
C ILE A 165 -23.65 -3.34 -4.14
N ASP A 166 -22.47 -3.96 -4.12
CA ASP A 166 -21.35 -3.55 -3.26
C ASP A 166 -20.21 -2.91 -4.05
N ARG A 167 -20.14 -3.20 -5.35
CA ARG A 167 -19.19 -2.60 -6.29
C ARG A 167 -19.87 -2.34 -7.63
N ALA A 168 -19.49 -1.25 -8.29
CA ALA A 168 -19.85 -0.98 -9.67
C ALA A 168 -18.60 -0.63 -10.50
N TRP A 169 -18.52 -1.14 -11.72
CA TRP A 169 -17.42 -0.87 -12.65
C TRP A 169 -17.97 -0.29 -13.94
N THR A 170 -17.31 0.73 -14.51
CA THR A 170 -17.67 1.21 -15.85
C THR A 170 -16.45 1.65 -16.64
N LYS A 171 -16.29 1.08 -17.84
CA LYS A 171 -15.28 1.53 -18.80
C LYS A 171 -15.77 2.68 -19.69
N GLN A 172 -17.06 3.02 -19.63
CA GLN A 172 -17.67 4.03 -20.50
C GLN A 172 -17.45 5.47 -19.98
N ASN A 173 -17.29 5.64 -18.67
CA ASN A 173 -17.22 6.95 -18.02
C ASN A 173 -15.92 7.16 -17.24
N CYS A 174 -14.86 6.42 -17.58
CA CYS A 174 -13.54 6.53 -16.94
C CYS A 174 -13.52 6.24 -15.42
N ILE A 175 -14.57 5.64 -14.87
CA ILE A 175 -14.63 5.28 -13.44
C ILE A 175 -14.13 3.83 -13.30
N SER A 176 -12.90 3.66 -12.81
CA SER A 176 -12.30 2.33 -12.65
C SER A 176 -13.13 1.43 -11.74
N PHE A 177 -13.50 1.92 -10.55
CA PHE A 177 -14.52 1.27 -9.71
C PHE A 177 -15.17 2.24 -8.72
N ILE A 178 -16.41 1.93 -8.35
CA ILE A 178 -17.14 2.51 -7.21
C ILE A 178 -17.27 1.41 -6.16
N GLU A 179 -16.72 1.65 -4.98
CA GLU A 179 -16.91 0.85 -3.77
C GLU A 179 -17.99 1.51 -2.92
N ILE A 180 -18.98 0.73 -2.52
CA ILE A 180 -20.01 1.19 -1.61
C ILE A 180 -19.56 0.81 -0.20
N THR A 181 -19.26 1.81 0.62
CA THR A 181 -18.61 1.56 1.93
C THR A 181 -19.60 1.03 2.98
N SER A 182 -20.87 0.80 2.62
CA SER A 182 -21.89 0.22 3.51
C SER A 182 -21.60 -1.22 3.95
N GLN A 183 -20.64 -1.90 3.33
CA GLN A 183 -20.11 -3.16 3.84
C GLN A 183 -19.35 -3.00 5.16
N GLN A 184 -18.97 -1.78 5.55
CA GLN A 184 -18.43 -1.47 6.87
C GLN A 184 -19.59 -1.18 7.81
N PRO A 185 -19.85 -2.00 8.86
CA PRO A 185 -21.01 -1.82 9.73
C PRO A 185 -21.10 -0.42 10.37
N GLU A 186 -19.96 0.22 10.64
CA GLU A 186 -19.89 1.58 11.18
C GLU A 186 -20.18 2.69 10.16
N GLU A 187 -19.99 2.42 8.86
CA GLU A 187 -20.18 3.40 7.78
C GLU A 187 -21.51 3.21 7.02
N LYS A 188 -22.26 2.15 7.34
CA LYS A 188 -23.55 1.83 6.69
C LYS A 188 -24.56 2.98 6.71
N GLU A 189 -24.53 3.81 7.74
CA GLU A 189 -25.45 4.95 7.88
C GLU A 189 -24.93 6.26 7.25
N GLN A 190 -23.71 6.25 6.68
CA GLN A 190 -23.09 7.48 6.15
C GLN A 190 -23.50 7.81 4.72
N ASN A 191 -24.28 6.93 4.05
CA ASN A 191 -24.66 7.05 2.65
C ASN A 191 -23.46 7.42 1.75
N LEU A 192 -22.36 6.71 1.92
CA LEU A 192 -21.07 7.01 1.31
C LEU A 192 -20.71 5.98 0.24
N THR A 193 -20.18 6.49 -0.88
CA THR A 193 -19.50 5.66 -1.88
C THR A 193 -18.10 6.23 -2.13
N ARG A 194 -17.12 5.35 -2.30
CA ARG A 194 -15.77 5.71 -2.69
C ARG A 194 -15.55 5.31 -4.14
N THR A 195 -15.16 6.27 -4.97
CA THR A 195 -14.75 6.01 -6.35
C THR A 195 -13.25 6.13 -6.44
N VAL A 196 -12.60 5.15 -7.07
CA VAL A 196 -11.18 5.25 -7.40
C VAL A 196 -11.03 5.36 -8.90
N TYR A 197 -10.28 6.37 -9.31
CA TYR A 197 -9.91 6.65 -10.68
C TYR A 197 -8.43 6.27 -10.86
N ASP A 198 -8.16 5.47 -11.89
CA ASP A 198 -6.81 5.16 -12.36
C ASP A 198 -6.70 5.72 -13.78
N ASP A 199 -5.70 6.57 -13.98
CA ASP A 199 -5.67 7.59 -15.02
C ASP A 199 -5.16 7.09 -16.39
N GLY A 200 -4.83 5.80 -16.49
CA GLY A 200 -4.10 5.23 -17.61
C GLY A 200 -4.77 5.22 -19.00
N LEU A 201 -6.09 5.42 -19.13
CA LEU A 201 -6.80 5.38 -20.44
C LEU A 201 -7.61 6.65 -20.79
N CYS A 202 -7.88 7.52 -19.83
CA CYS A 202 -8.85 8.62 -19.99
C CYS A 202 -8.24 10.03 -19.87
N VAL A 203 -6.91 10.14 -19.79
CA VAL A 203 -6.19 11.43 -19.71
C VAL A 203 -5.80 11.96 -21.10
N GLU A 204 -5.95 11.18 -22.17
CA GLU A 204 -5.65 11.60 -23.56
C GLU A 204 -6.89 11.92 -24.41
N LEU A 205 -7.90 12.58 -23.83
CA LEU A 205 -8.99 13.20 -24.58
C LEU A 205 -9.08 14.71 -24.32
#